data_AF-A0A942UJ62-F1
#
_entry.id   AF-A0A942UJ62-F1
#
_cell.length_a   1.000
_cell.length_b   1.000
_cell.length_c   1.000
_cell.angle_alpha   90.00
_cell.angle_beta   90.00
_cell.angle_gamma   90.00
#
_symmetry.space_group_name_H-M   'P 1'
#
loop_
_entity.id
_entity.type
_entity.pdbx_description
1 polymer ?
#
loop_
_entity_poly.entity_id
_entity_poly.type
_entity_poly.pdbx_seq_one_letter_code
_entity_poly.pdbx_strand_id
1 'polypeptide(L)'
;MKMLHAIPAMPVKDMKQSVNFYEEKLGFKAIHQDKDFAVLKCNDVLINLWAASDNSWRNRSSSDPIISGAETFIAGTASCRIEVIDVDELHESIKHFNIFHPNTSLGDRPWGVREFDVLDLDHNLITFFERL
;
A
#
# COMPACT_ATOMS: atom_id res chain seq x y z
N MET A 1 -16.93 -2.62 -23.39
CA MET A 1 -15.96 -1.81 -22.61
C MET A 1 -14.85 -2.74 -22.14
N LYS A 2 -13.56 -2.39 -22.33
CA LYS A 2 -12.41 -3.19 -21.87
C LYS A 2 -11.67 -2.41 -20.78
N MET A 3 -11.64 -2.94 -19.57
CA MET A 3 -10.79 -2.41 -18.48
C MET A 3 -9.38 -2.98 -18.65
N LEU A 4 -8.34 -2.17 -18.43
CA LEU A 4 -6.94 -2.57 -18.63
C LEU A 4 -6.22 -2.84 -17.31
N HIS A 5 -6.28 -1.89 -16.37
CA HIS A 5 -5.61 -1.96 -15.08
C HIS A 5 -6.47 -1.28 -14.01
N ALA A 6 -6.23 -1.65 -12.74
CA ALA A 6 -6.72 -0.93 -11.57
C ALA A 6 -5.50 -0.44 -10.78
N ILE A 7 -5.52 0.83 -10.37
CA ILE A 7 -4.40 1.46 -9.65
C ILE A 7 -4.90 1.81 -8.24
N PRO A 8 -4.46 1.09 -7.19
CA PRO A 8 -4.85 1.40 -5.83
C PRO A 8 -4.26 2.74 -5.37
N ALA A 9 -4.92 3.39 -4.42
CA ALA A 9 -4.47 4.61 -3.79
C ALA A 9 -4.41 4.44 -2.26
N MET A 10 -3.22 4.54 -1.69
CA MET A 10 -2.97 4.25 -0.27
C MET A 10 -2.91 5.56 0.55
N PRO A 11 -3.69 5.68 1.64
CA PRO A 11 -3.67 6.84 2.52
C PRO A 11 -2.43 6.83 3.41
N VAL A 12 -1.66 7.91 3.40
CA VAL A 12 -0.41 8.05 4.16
C VAL A 12 -0.37 9.35 4.97
N LYS A 13 0.37 9.35 6.08
CA LYS A 13 0.50 10.53 6.95
C LYS A 13 1.57 11.51 6.47
N ASP A 14 2.71 11.00 6.02
CA ASP A 14 3.84 11.79 5.56
C ASP A 14 4.28 11.32 4.17
N MET A 15 3.99 12.12 3.15
CA MET A 15 4.25 11.75 1.77
C MET A 15 5.72 11.42 1.52
N LYS A 16 6.66 12.19 2.08
CA LYS A 16 8.08 12.00 1.82
C LYS A 16 8.59 10.71 2.46
N GLN A 17 8.22 10.47 3.71
CA GLN A 17 8.63 9.25 4.42
C GLN A 17 7.99 8.00 3.79
N SER A 18 6.74 8.09 3.37
CA SER A 18 6.06 6.98 2.70
C SER A 18 6.67 6.70 1.33
N VAL A 19 6.92 7.71 0.49
CA VAL A 19 7.65 7.51 -0.78
C VAL A 19 8.99 6.80 -0.54
N ASN A 20 9.80 7.28 0.41
CA ASN A 20 11.07 6.64 0.75
C ASN A 20 10.91 5.17 1.16
N PHE A 21 9.88 4.84 1.97
CA PHE A 21 9.59 3.47 2.36
C PHE A 21 9.36 2.57 1.14
N TYR A 22 8.50 3.00 0.21
CA TYR A 22 8.17 2.21 -0.98
C TYR A 22 9.37 2.07 -1.92
N GLU A 23 10.21 3.10 -2.03
CA GLU A 23 11.41 3.05 -2.87
C GLU A 23 12.51 2.16 -2.30
N GLU A 24 12.76 2.23 -1.00
CA GLU A 24 13.85 1.51 -0.35
C GLU A 24 13.51 0.05 -0.07
N LYS A 25 12.26 -0.24 0.31
CA LYS A 25 11.87 -1.57 0.80
C LYS A 25 11.09 -2.41 -0.19
N LEU A 26 10.37 -1.77 -1.11
CA LEU A 26 9.47 -2.45 -2.06
C LEU A 26 9.88 -2.26 -3.52
N GLY A 27 10.99 -1.56 -3.79
CA GLY A 27 11.55 -1.40 -5.13
C GLY A 27 10.79 -0.47 -6.06
N PHE A 28 9.80 0.26 -5.56
CA PHE A 28 9.10 1.28 -6.36
C PHE A 28 10.00 2.48 -6.67
N LYS A 29 9.56 3.30 -7.62
CA LYS A 29 10.12 4.62 -7.92
C LYS A 29 9.01 5.65 -8.04
N ALA A 30 9.20 6.81 -7.43
CA ALA A 30 8.29 7.93 -7.63
C ALA A 30 8.46 8.49 -9.04
N ILE A 31 7.38 8.48 -9.83
CA ILE A 31 7.32 9.18 -11.13
C ILE A 31 6.63 10.54 -11.01
N HIS A 32 5.90 10.76 -9.92
CA HIS A 32 5.35 12.04 -9.50
C HIS A 32 5.29 12.09 -7.97
N GLN A 33 5.55 13.25 -7.40
CA GLN A 33 5.36 13.52 -5.98
C GLN A 33 5.10 15.02 -5.76
N ASP A 34 4.04 15.32 -5.01
CA ASP A 34 3.81 16.61 -4.38
C ASP A 34 3.47 16.41 -2.89
N LYS A 35 2.88 17.43 -2.25
CA LYS A 35 2.55 17.37 -0.82
C LYS A 35 1.32 16.49 -0.51
N ASP A 36 0.39 16.37 -1.46
CA ASP A 36 -0.92 15.76 -1.27
C ASP A 36 -1.01 14.40 -1.99
N PHE A 37 -0.16 14.17 -2.99
CA PHE A 37 -0.24 12.99 -3.86
C PHE A 37 1.12 12.51 -4.37
N ALA A 38 1.26 11.20 -4.58
CA ALA A 38 2.39 10.62 -5.30
C ALA A 38 1.94 9.47 -6.20
N VAL A 39 2.69 9.27 -7.29
CA VAL A 39 2.53 8.13 -8.19
C VAL A 39 3.82 7.32 -8.15
N LEU A 40 3.68 6.06 -7.74
CA LEU A 40 4.78 5.12 -7.58
C LEU A 40 4.68 4.02 -8.65
N LYS A 41 5.81 3.67 -9.25
CA LYS A 41 5.91 2.64 -10.28
C LYS A 41 6.97 1.60 -9.93
N CYS A 42 6.63 0.33 -10.07
CA CYS A 42 7.58 -0.79 -10.05
C CYS A 42 7.28 -1.68 -11.26
N ASN A 43 8.17 -1.74 -12.25
CA ASN A 43 7.91 -2.36 -13.55
C ASN A 43 6.59 -1.84 -14.15
N ASP A 44 5.61 -2.69 -14.42
CA ASP A 44 4.29 -2.29 -14.95
C ASP A 44 3.23 -2.03 -13.85
N VAL A 45 3.59 -2.18 -12.58
CA VAL A 45 2.69 -1.97 -11.44
C VAL A 45 2.73 -0.51 -11.00
N LEU A 46 1.55 0.07 -10.80
CA LEU A 46 1.36 1.42 -10.28
C LEU A 46 0.63 1.39 -8.94
N ILE A 47 1.08 2.21 -8.01
CA ILE A 47 0.39 2.52 -6.75
C ILE A 47 0.39 4.04 -6.60
N ASN A 48 -0.75 4.60 -6.21
CA ASN A 48 -0.82 6.00 -5.82
C ASN A 48 -0.76 6.10 -4.30
N LEU A 49 -0.17 7.17 -3.80
CA LEU A 49 -0.27 7.58 -2.40
C LEU A 49 -1.04 8.88 -2.33
N TRP A 50 -1.82 9.07 -1.29
CA TRP A 50 -2.50 10.33 -1.05
C TRP A 50 -2.47 10.70 0.44
N ALA A 51 -2.39 12.00 0.74
CA ALA A 51 -2.13 12.49 2.08
C ALA A 51 -3.41 12.53 2.94
N ALA A 52 -3.49 11.63 3.93
CA ALA A 52 -4.47 11.68 5.00
C ALA A 52 -4.02 12.74 6.03
N SER A 53 -4.34 14.00 5.75
CA SER A 53 -3.79 15.19 6.43
C SER A 53 -4.84 16.06 7.14
N ASP A 54 -6.13 15.78 6.98
CA ASP A 54 -7.20 16.55 7.59
C ASP A 54 -7.33 16.23 9.10
N ASN A 55 -7.04 17.22 9.95
CA ASN A 55 -7.21 17.12 11.40
C ASN A 55 -8.48 17.81 11.90
N SER A 56 -9.28 18.43 11.02
CA SER A 56 -10.46 19.18 11.42
C SER A 56 -11.52 18.29 12.08
N TRP A 57 -11.53 16.98 11.77
CA TRP A 57 -12.42 15.99 12.41
C TRP A 57 -12.37 16.00 13.93
N ARG A 58 -11.23 16.34 14.54
CA ARG A 58 -11.05 16.41 16.00
C ARG A 58 -11.94 17.45 16.67
N ASN A 59 -12.35 18.47 15.93
CA ASN A 59 -13.14 19.60 16.43
C ASN A 59 -14.58 19.59 15.89
N ARG A 60 -14.98 18.54 15.17
CA ARG A 60 -16.33 18.46 14.59
C ARG A 60 -17.33 18.00 15.64
N SER A 61 -18.53 18.58 15.55
CA SER A 61 -19.70 18.14 16.32
C SER A 61 -20.53 17.11 15.56
N SER A 62 -20.25 16.88 14.27
CA SER A 62 -20.94 15.87 13.46
C SER A 62 -20.62 14.47 13.97
N SER A 63 -21.61 13.58 13.93
CA SER A 63 -21.43 12.15 14.19
C SER A 63 -20.80 11.39 13.01
N ASP A 64 -20.73 12.01 11.83
CA ASP A 64 -20.13 11.38 10.65
C ASP A 64 -18.61 11.32 10.82
N PRO A 65 -18.00 10.11 10.86
CA PRO A 65 -16.56 9.99 11.10
C PRO A 65 -15.76 10.52 9.91
N ILE A 66 -16.24 10.35 8.68
CA ILE A 66 -15.55 10.69 7.43
C ILE A 66 -16.38 11.73 6.67
N ILE A 67 -15.75 12.86 6.31
CA ILE A 67 -16.38 13.95 5.55
C ILE A 67 -15.49 14.41 4.41
N SER A 68 -14.21 14.69 4.67
CA SER A 68 -13.28 15.14 3.63
C SER A 68 -12.75 13.97 2.81
N GLY A 69 -12.78 12.76 3.39
CA GLY A 69 -12.07 11.62 2.82
C GLY A 69 -10.56 11.76 2.95
N ALA A 70 -10.08 12.70 3.76
CA ALA A 70 -8.68 12.96 4.03
C ALA A 70 -8.33 12.98 5.53
N GLU A 71 -9.24 12.52 6.38
CA GLU A 71 -9.06 12.50 7.82
C GLU A 71 -7.77 11.79 8.25
N THR A 72 -7.02 12.35 9.19
CA THR A 72 -5.73 11.75 9.60
C THR A 72 -5.84 10.32 10.16
N PHE A 73 -7.01 9.90 10.63
CA PHE A 73 -7.21 8.54 11.16
C PHE A 73 -7.38 7.46 10.07
N ILE A 74 -7.58 7.83 8.80
CA ILE A 74 -7.71 6.84 7.71
C ILE A 74 -6.38 6.44 7.07
N ALA A 75 -5.26 7.06 7.47
CA ALA A 75 -3.93 6.54 7.14
C ALA A 75 -3.78 5.09 7.63
N GLY A 76 -3.30 4.20 6.76
CA GLY A 76 -3.11 2.79 7.09
C GLY A 76 -4.34 1.90 6.93
N THR A 77 -5.50 2.43 6.50
CA THR A 77 -6.73 1.63 6.44
C THR A 77 -6.98 0.98 5.08
N ALA A 78 -6.10 1.16 4.09
CA ALA A 78 -6.27 0.59 2.76
C ALA A 78 -5.50 -0.72 2.59
N SER A 79 -5.95 -1.51 1.62
CA SER A 79 -5.26 -2.73 1.19
C SER A 79 -5.28 -2.89 -0.32
N CYS A 80 -4.27 -3.56 -0.86
CA CYS A 80 -4.24 -3.96 -2.26
C CYS A 80 -3.51 -5.30 -2.43
N ARG A 81 -3.70 -5.92 -3.60
CA ARG A 81 -3.02 -7.17 -3.99
C ARG A 81 -2.25 -6.92 -5.28
N ILE A 82 -1.01 -7.40 -5.33
CA ILE A 82 -0.09 -7.24 -6.46
C ILE A 82 0.32 -8.62 -6.94
N GLU A 83 0.01 -8.90 -8.20
CA GLU A 83 0.46 -10.11 -8.88
C GLU A 83 1.95 -9.99 -9.20
N VAL A 84 2.74 -11.00 -8.84
CA VAL A 84 4.18 -11.07 -9.07
C VAL A 84 4.55 -12.40 -9.72
N ILE A 85 5.74 -12.44 -10.30
CA ILE A 85 6.42 -13.66 -10.73
C ILE A 85 7.43 -14.01 -9.64
N ASP A 86 7.56 -15.30 -9.30
CA ASP A 86 8.47 -15.83 -8.30
C ASP A 86 8.25 -15.22 -6.90
N VAL A 87 7.06 -15.45 -6.32
CA VAL A 87 6.67 -14.84 -5.03
C VAL A 87 7.58 -15.26 -3.86
N ASP A 88 8.15 -16.46 -3.91
CA ASP A 88 9.16 -16.93 -2.94
C ASP A 88 10.46 -16.13 -3.01
N GLU A 89 10.93 -15.78 -4.21
CA GLU A 89 12.14 -14.98 -4.38
C GLU A 89 11.92 -13.56 -3.85
N LEU A 90 10.78 -12.95 -4.18
CA LEU A 90 10.42 -11.65 -3.63
C LEU A 90 10.38 -11.70 -2.10
N HIS A 91 9.72 -12.69 -1.51
CA HIS A 91 9.64 -12.87 -0.06
C HIS A 91 11.03 -12.91 0.60
N GLU A 92 11.94 -13.74 0.09
CA GLU A 92 13.31 -13.83 0.65
C GLU A 92 14.09 -12.53 0.43
N SER A 93 13.92 -11.84 -0.70
CA SER A 93 14.63 -10.59 -0.99
C SER A 93 14.29 -9.46 -0.01
N ILE A 94 13.03 -9.36 0.45
CA ILE A 94 12.58 -8.28 1.34
C ILE A 94 12.60 -8.65 2.83
N LYS A 95 12.97 -9.89 3.15
CA LYS A 95 12.84 -10.44 4.52
C LYS A 95 13.62 -9.66 5.58
N HIS A 96 14.78 -9.15 5.20
CA HIS A 96 15.66 -8.38 6.06
C HIS A 96 15.09 -7.00 6.45
N PHE A 97 14.09 -6.48 5.74
CA PHE A 97 13.44 -5.21 6.08
C PHE A 97 12.46 -5.30 7.25
N ASN A 98 12.05 -6.52 7.64
CA ASN A 98 11.14 -6.77 8.75
C ASN A 98 9.81 -5.98 8.67
N ILE A 99 9.18 -6.00 7.50
CA ILE A 99 7.92 -5.28 7.19
C ILE A 99 6.70 -6.21 7.00
N PHE A 100 6.87 -7.50 7.28
CA PHE A 100 5.80 -8.48 7.16
C PHE A 100 4.64 -8.19 8.13
N HIS A 101 3.41 -8.43 7.67
CA HIS A 101 2.26 -8.38 8.57
C HIS A 101 2.43 -9.45 9.68
N PRO A 102 2.15 -9.17 10.96
CA PRO A 102 2.43 -10.11 12.06
C PRO A 102 1.79 -11.49 11.92
N ASN A 103 0.67 -11.57 11.19
CA ASN A 103 -0.06 -12.81 10.95
C ASN A 103 0.17 -13.38 9.53
N THR A 104 1.14 -12.87 8.77
CA THR A 104 1.44 -13.40 7.44
C THR A 104 2.25 -14.68 7.52
N SER A 105 1.98 -15.58 6.58
CA SER A 105 2.90 -16.64 6.22
C SER A 105 2.87 -16.80 4.70
N LEU A 106 4.06 -16.91 4.10
CA LEU A 106 4.19 -17.31 2.70
C LEU A 106 3.62 -18.72 2.55
N GLY A 107 2.66 -18.86 1.64
CA GLY A 107 2.08 -20.16 1.37
C GLY A 107 0.90 -20.12 0.41
N ASP A 108 0.43 -21.32 0.10
CA ASP A 108 -0.67 -21.53 -0.84
C ASP A 108 -2.00 -21.22 -0.15
N ARG A 109 -2.99 -20.81 -0.94
CA ARG A 109 -4.35 -20.48 -0.49
C ARG A 109 -5.39 -21.31 -1.23
N PRO A 110 -6.55 -21.61 -0.61
CA PRO A 110 -7.62 -22.40 -1.24
C PRO A 110 -8.17 -21.81 -2.55
N TRP A 111 -7.92 -20.53 -2.81
CA TRP A 111 -8.32 -19.83 -4.04
C TRP A 111 -7.24 -19.82 -5.13
N GLY A 112 -6.24 -20.71 -5.08
CA GLY A 112 -5.33 -20.99 -6.20
C GLY A 112 -4.20 -19.97 -6.37
N VAL A 113 -3.70 -19.42 -5.26
CA VAL A 113 -2.55 -18.51 -5.28
C VAL A 113 -1.58 -18.87 -4.16
N ARG A 114 -0.33 -18.49 -4.34
CA ARG A 114 0.69 -18.43 -3.31
C ARG A 114 0.93 -16.98 -2.95
N GLU A 115 0.84 -16.61 -1.67
CA GLU A 115 0.89 -15.20 -1.27
C GLU A 115 1.49 -14.96 0.12
N PHE A 116 1.89 -13.72 0.37
CA PHE A 116 2.23 -13.17 1.68
C PHE A 116 1.87 -11.67 1.76
N ASP A 117 1.72 -11.15 2.97
CA ASP A 117 1.39 -9.76 3.25
C ASP A 117 2.53 -8.95 3.89
N VAL A 118 2.64 -7.68 3.50
CA VAL A 118 3.47 -6.67 4.17
C VAL A 118 2.63 -5.46 4.58
N LEU A 119 3.17 -4.70 5.52
CA LEU A 119 2.63 -3.42 5.95
C LEU A 119 3.54 -2.28 5.50
N ASP A 120 2.97 -1.23 4.95
CA ASP A 120 3.71 0.01 4.72
C ASP A 120 4.00 0.77 6.02
N LEU A 121 4.63 1.95 5.92
CA LEU A 121 4.95 2.79 7.07
C LEU A 121 3.74 3.18 7.93
N ASP A 122 2.56 3.31 7.30
CA ASP A 122 1.32 3.71 7.96
C ASP A 122 0.40 2.52 8.27
N HIS A 123 0.81 1.29 7.97
CA HIS A 123 0.08 0.02 8.12
C HIS A 123 -0.97 -0.27 7.03
N ASN A 124 -0.84 0.36 5.86
CA ASN A 124 -1.57 -0.12 4.70
C ASN A 124 -1.08 -1.51 4.33
N LEU A 125 -2.01 -2.40 3.93
CA LEU A 125 -1.71 -3.79 3.62
C LEU A 125 -1.39 -3.96 2.13
N ILE A 126 -0.26 -4.61 1.83
CA ILE A 126 0.09 -5.01 0.46
C ILE A 126 0.28 -6.53 0.46
N THR A 127 -0.59 -7.23 -0.26
CA THR A 127 -0.44 -8.67 -0.51
C THR A 127 0.30 -8.87 -1.82
N PHE A 128 1.42 -9.58 -1.80
CA PHE A 128 2.06 -10.08 -3.01
C PHE A 128 1.61 -11.50 -3.26
N PHE A 129 1.17 -11.80 -4.48
CA PHE A 129 0.69 -13.13 -4.83
C PHE A 129 1.14 -13.59 -6.22
N GLU A 130 1.23 -14.89 -6.38
CA GLU A 130 1.47 -15.58 -7.65
C GLU A 130 0.41 -16.67 -7.83
N ARG A 131 -0.06 -16.90 -9.06
CA ARG A 131 -1.06 -17.94 -9.34
C ARG A 131 -0.40 -19.31 -9.40
N LEU A 132 -1.07 -20.31 -8.83
CA LEU A 132 -0.66 -21.71 -8.86
C LEU A 132 -1.06 -22.40 -10.18
#